data_AF-H6Q7D1-F1
#
_entry.id   AF-H6Q7D1-F1
#
_cell.length_a   1.000
_cell.length_b   1.000
_cell.length_c   1.000
_cell.angle_alpha   90.00
_cell.angle_beta   90.00
_cell.angle_gamma   90.00
#
_symmetry.space_group_name_H-M   'P 1'
#
loop_
_entity.id
_entity.type
_entity.pdbx_description
1 polymer ?
#
loop_
_entity_poly.entity_id
_entity_poly.type
_entity_poly.pdbx_seq_one_letter_code
_entity_poly.pdbx_strand_id
1 'polypeptide(L)'
;MIEARLFAYELLEELRRDIPFVDWASLAVPDKPVEACVVAKEEGVVAGVEEAVEFLELLRFEITRRLPDGSPVGQGSVVLCFRGGAPDVLKVERVLLNLLMHASGIATFTRKLVLKARSANPKVVVAATRKTLPFLRYIEKKAVMIGGGDPHRFSLSDAAIFKDNHKAFTTLEELAKAQTSFIQKREIEVSSVDEAVKAAELGFDVVMLDNMTPDDVRKVSEILESRGLRQRVVLEASGGVTEDNVHLYAPYVDVISIGRLTHSAPALDMSLEIVDSRIRVGLIGYGRLGRALLELAKEDGEVKFVAVYDIDREKCAEAERTHGVKCVGSIDELIKVSEIVVEAAGASAVLEYGCKVLEAGRHLVVASTGAISKLPRCGGGYVFMISGAAGGVDIVASTGGKVRHVVHKAVFKEVEGGDVTELYWKHPQSLNMSMTYKLAGARSVEVEIRGDAPPGRIIHEVEIVHNWGHAYLRVENEAEGATSFTAALSLYNTLKNAARFLKGGRIFVGTFAVLS
;
A
#
# COMPACT_ATOMS: atom_id res chain seq x y z
N MET A 1 -13.72 9.33 6.36
CA MET A 1 -14.86 9.84 7.17
C MET A 1 -14.76 11.36 7.17
N ILE A 2 -15.88 12.10 7.20
CA ILE A 2 -15.87 13.57 7.09
C ILE A 2 -15.03 14.22 8.20
N GLU A 3 -15.07 13.65 9.39
CA GLU A 3 -14.36 14.10 10.59
C GLU A 3 -12.84 14.06 10.40
N ALA A 4 -12.31 12.97 9.84
CA ALA A 4 -10.88 12.85 9.54
C ALA A 4 -10.42 13.92 8.54
N ARG A 5 -11.26 14.23 7.54
CA ARG A 5 -11.02 15.30 6.58
C ARG A 5 -11.09 16.69 7.21
N LEU A 6 -12.02 16.92 8.14
CA LEU A 6 -12.11 18.19 8.88
C LEU A 6 -10.83 18.44 9.68
N PHE A 7 -10.32 17.41 10.37
CA PHE A 7 -9.06 17.52 11.09
C PHE A 7 -7.85 17.67 10.16
N ALA A 8 -7.88 17.06 8.97
CA ALA A 8 -6.83 17.24 7.97
C ALA A 8 -6.65 18.71 7.53
N TYR A 9 -7.70 19.54 7.57
CA TYR A 9 -7.54 20.99 7.37
C TYR A 9 -6.75 21.67 8.48
N GLU A 10 -6.86 21.21 9.73
CA GLU A 10 -6.03 21.71 10.84
C GLU A 10 -4.56 21.32 10.63
N LEU A 11 -4.30 20.13 10.07
CA LEU A 11 -2.94 19.70 9.71
C LEU A 11 -2.34 20.54 8.58
N LEU A 12 -3.16 21.00 7.61
CA LEU A 12 -2.71 21.94 6.59
C LEU A 12 -2.31 23.29 7.20
N GLU A 13 -3.04 23.78 8.21
CA GLU A 13 -2.65 24.98 8.94
C GLU A 13 -1.36 24.78 9.74
N GLU A 14 -1.15 23.59 10.30
CA GLU A 14 0.11 23.27 10.97
C GLU A 14 1.29 23.20 9.98
N LEU A 15 1.09 22.59 8.80
CA LEU A 15 2.07 22.59 7.72
C LEU A 15 2.40 24.02 7.26
N ARG A 16 1.39 24.90 7.19
CA ARG A 16 1.59 26.33 6.86
C ARG A 16 2.40 27.06 7.93
N ARG A 17 2.29 26.66 9.21
CA ARG A 17 3.12 27.21 10.30
C ARG A 17 4.56 26.71 10.22
N ASP A 18 4.74 25.45 9.86
CA ASP A 18 6.06 24.82 9.73
C ASP A 18 6.80 25.31 8.46
N ILE A 19 6.04 25.74 7.44
CA ILE A 19 6.55 26.31 6.18
C ILE A 19 5.92 27.69 5.94
N PRO A 20 6.27 28.71 6.74
CA PRO A 20 5.63 30.02 6.65
C PRO A 20 6.01 30.79 5.37
N PHE A 21 7.12 30.43 4.73
CA PHE A 21 7.59 31.04 3.49
C PHE A 21 8.23 30.03 2.54
N VAL A 22 9.37 29.44 2.93
CA VAL A 22 10.09 28.44 2.13
C VAL A 22 10.80 27.46 3.05
N ASP A 23 10.82 26.19 2.66
CA ASP A 23 11.75 25.21 3.23
C ASP A 23 13.05 25.24 2.41
N TRP A 24 14.11 25.79 3.01
CA TRP A 24 15.41 25.94 2.38
C TRP A 24 16.09 24.60 2.07
N ALA A 25 15.88 23.57 2.90
CA ALA A 25 16.52 22.28 2.71
C ALA A 25 15.95 21.58 1.47
N SER A 26 14.62 21.64 1.29
CA SER A 26 13.95 21.08 0.12
C SER A 26 14.35 21.71 -1.22
N LEU A 27 14.88 22.94 -1.24
CA LEU A 27 15.39 23.57 -2.48
C LEU A 27 16.64 22.88 -3.03
N ALA A 28 17.42 22.20 -2.17
CA ALA A 28 18.59 21.45 -2.58
C ALA A 28 18.25 20.03 -3.08
N VAL A 29 16.99 19.61 -2.96
CA VAL A 29 16.54 18.26 -3.29
C VAL A 29 15.97 18.24 -4.71
N PRO A 30 16.47 17.37 -5.61
CA PRO A 30 15.90 17.22 -6.94
C PRO A 30 14.44 16.76 -6.86
N ASP A 31 13.57 17.42 -7.63
CA ASP A 31 12.18 17.03 -7.75
C ASP A 31 12.04 15.76 -8.61
N LYS A 32 11.99 14.62 -7.93
CA LYS A 32 11.79 13.31 -8.53
C LYS A 32 10.75 12.53 -7.73
N PRO A 33 9.96 11.66 -8.37
CA PRO A 33 9.01 10.82 -7.66
C PRO A 33 9.75 9.86 -6.73
N VAL A 34 9.30 9.80 -5.48
CA VAL A 34 9.77 8.84 -4.48
C VAL A 34 8.58 8.18 -3.80
N GLU A 35 8.81 6.99 -3.25
CA GLU A 35 7.89 6.38 -2.30
C GLU A 35 8.49 6.52 -0.90
N ALA A 36 7.67 6.94 0.05
CA ALA A 36 8.03 7.09 1.44
C ALA A 36 7.09 6.27 2.30
N CYS A 37 7.64 5.60 3.31
CA CYS A 37 6.91 4.74 4.23
C CYS A 37 7.17 5.15 5.67
N VAL A 38 6.10 5.33 6.45
CA VAL A 38 6.15 5.46 7.90
C VAL A 38 6.35 4.06 8.50
N VAL A 39 7.40 3.90 9.29
CA VAL A 39 7.82 2.65 9.91
C VAL A 39 7.81 2.80 11.43
N ALA A 40 7.14 1.88 12.12
CA ALA A 40 7.14 1.81 13.58
C ALA A 40 8.48 1.26 14.09
N LYS A 41 9.04 1.88 15.13
CA LYS A 41 10.31 1.45 15.73
C LYS A 41 10.16 0.64 17.02
N GLU A 42 8.94 0.57 17.54
CA GLU A 42 8.60 -0.15 18.74
C GLU A 42 7.20 -0.76 18.65
N GLU A 43 6.82 -1.56 19.63
CA GLU A 43 5.51 -2.20 19.69
C GLU A 43 4.40 -1.25 20.13
N GLY A 44 3.24 -1.32 19.49
CA GLY A 44 2.12 -0.47 19.84
C GLY A 44 0.85 -0.71 19.04
N VAL A 45 -0.07 0.24 19.15
CA VAL A 45 -1.34 0.30 18.42
C VAL A 45 -1.34 1.57 17.60
N VAL A 46 -1.52 1.41 16.28
CA VAL A 46 -1.55 2.54 15.36
C VAL A 46 -2.86 3.32 15.49
N ALA A 47 -2.77 4.66 15.48
CA ALA A 47 -3.92 5.54 15.39
C ALA A 47 -3.58 6.82 14.61
N GLY A 48 -4.60 7.45 14.01
CA GLY A 48 -4.47 8.69 13.23
C GLY A 48 -4.14 8.48 11.76
N VAL A 49 -4.21 7.24 11.25
CA VAL A 49 -3.92 6.94 9.85
C VAL A 49 -5.00 7.48 8.93
N GLU A 50 -6.25 7.50 9.37
CA GLU A 50 -7.34 8.07 8.57
C GLU A 50 -7.13 9.57 8.33
N GLU A 51 -6.76 10.32 9.38
CA GLU A 51 -6.45 11.74 9.31
C GLU A 51 -5.19 12.00 8.48
N ALA A 52 -4.15 11.18 8.66
CA ALA A 52 -2.91 11.25 7.88
C ALA A 52 -3.16 11.05 6.38
N VAL A 53 -4.03 10.08 6.02
CA VAL A 53 -4.40 9.81 4.63
C VAL A 53 -5.15 11.00 4.03
N GLU A 54 -6.17 11.53 4.71
CA GLU A 54 -6.91 12.71 4.22
C GLU A 54 -5.98 13.92 4.05
N PHE A 55 -5.03 14.14 4.98
CA PHE A 55 -4.02 15.20 4.88
C PHE A 55 -3.12 15.04 3.64
N LEU A 56 -2.60 13.84 3.40
CA LEU A 56 -1.76 13.54 2.25
C LEU A 56 -2.54 13.62 0.92
N GLU A 57 -3.77 13.15 0.88
CA GLU A 57 -4.63 13.22 -0.30
C GLU A 57 -5.02 14.67 -0.66
N LEU A 58 -5.28 15.53 0.33
CA LEU A 58 -5.50 16.97 0.11
C LEU A 58 -4.29 17.65 -0.53
N LEU A 59 -3.08 17.16 -0.25
CA LEU A 59 -1.83 17.59 -0.86
C LEU A 59 -1.47 16.83 -2.16
N ARG A 60 -2.37 15.95 -2.63
CA ARG A 60 -2.25 15.17 -3.87
C ARG A 60 -1.15 14.09 -3.86
N PHE A 61 -0.74 13.60 -2.70
CA PHE A 61 0.08 12.39 -2.62
C PHE A 61 -0.75 11.15 -3.00
N GLU A 62 -0.13 10.15 -3.61
CA GLU A 62 -0.75 8.85 -3.91
C GLU A 62 -0.49 7.89 -2.74
N ILE A 63 -1.55 7.44 -2.04
CA ILE A 63 -1.40 6.44 -0.98
C ILE A 63 -1.21 5.05 -1.61
N THR A 64 -0.10 4.40 -1.32
CA THR A 64 0.24 3.08 -1.90
C THR A 64 0.01 1.93 -0.93
N ARG A 65 0.08 2.17 0.38
CA ARG A 65 -0.21 1.18 1.42
C ARG A 65 -0.63 1.86 2.71
N ARG A 66 -1.54 1.27 3.48
CA ARG A 66 -1.86 1.72 4.84
C ARG A 66 -2.36 0.59 5.72
N LEU A 67 -2.07 0.66 7.01
CA LEU A 67 -2.75 -0.11 8.05
C LEU A 67 -4.02 0.64 8.49
N PRO A 68 -5.11 -0.06 8.86
CA PRO A 68 -6.23 0.58 9.51
C PRO A 68 -5.88 1.02 10.94
N ASP A 69 -6.53 2.07 11.42
CA ASP A 69 -6.48 2.47 12.84
C ASP A 69 -6.86 1.29 13.74
N GLY A 70 -6.12 1.12 14.85
CA GLY A 70 -6.27 -0.01 15.77
C GLY A 70 -5.41 -1.23 15.45
N SER A 71 -4.67 -1.21 14.35
CA SER A 71 -3.74 -2.30 14.01
C SER A 71 -2.62 -2.41 15.04
N PRO A 72 -2.28 -3.63 15.52
CA PRO A 72 -1.06 -3.84 16.29
C PRO A 72 0.16 -3.75 15.37
N VAL A 73 1.23 -3.16 15.88
CA VAL A 73 2.52 -3.04 15.19
C VAL A 73 3.67 -3.42 16.11
N GLY A 74 4.76 -3.91 15.51
CA GLY A 74 6.06 -4.07 16.15
C GLY A 74 7.16 -3.32 15.39
N GLN A 75 8.39 -3.41 15.88
CA GLN A 75 9.55 -2.81 15.23
C GLN A 75 9.67 -3.25 13.76
N GLY A 76 9.84 -2.29 12.85
CA GLY A 76 9.94 -2.50 11.40
C GLY A 76 8.58 -2.61 10.68
N SER A 77 7.46 -2.50 11.41
CA SER A 77 6.13 -2.54 10.78
C SER A 77 5.89 -1.28 9.95
N VAL A 78 5.55 -1.48 8.68
CA VAL A 78 5.19 -0.40 7.76
C VAL A 78 3.72 0.00 7.99
N VAL A 79 3.52 1.22 8.46
CA VAL A 79 2.22 1.77 8.86
C VAL A 79 1.48 2.40 7.67
N LEU A 80 2.18 3.23 6.90
CA LEU A 80 1.61 4.04 5.82
C LEU A 80 2.70 4.27 4.76
N CYS A 81 2.41 4.02 3.49
CA CYS A 81 3.28 4.39 2.37
C CYS A 81 2.52 5.27 1.38
N PHE A 82 3.24 6.24 0.83
CA PHE A 82 2.71 7.19 -0.14
C PHE A 82 3.79 7.65 -1.13
N ARG A 83 3.35 8.16 -2.28
CA ARG A 83 4.22 8.67 -3.35
C ARG A 83 3.96 10.14 -3.64
N GLY A 84 5.05 10.85 -3.94
CA GLY A 84 5.04 12.24 -4.36
C GLY A 84 6.43 12.71 -4.78
N GLY A 85 6.57 14.00 -5.10
CA GLY A 85 7.87 14.61 -5.36
C GLY A 85 8.73 14.61 -4.09
N ALA A 86 10.02 14.29 -4.21
CA ALA A 86 10.93 14.20 -3.06
C ALA A 86 10.93 15.46 -2.17
N PRO A 87 10.95 16.70 -2.69
CA PRO A 87 10.86 17.90 -1.86
C PRO A 87 9.56 17.95 -1.04
N ASP A 88 8.42 17.58 -1.63
CA ASP A 88 7.14 17.65 -0.95
C ASP A 88 6.97 16.56 0.10
N VAL A 89 7.48 15.36 -0.16
CA VAL A 89 7.54 14.27 0.83
C VAL A 89 8.30 14.71 2.09
N LEU A 90 9.43 15.40 1.93
CA LEU A 90 10.24 15.88 3.05
C LEU A 90 9.54 17.00 3.83
N LYS A 91 8.84 17.90 3.13
CA LYS A 91 8.05 18.98 3.76
C LYS A 91 6.94 18.45 4.68
N VAL A 92 6.27 17.37 4.30
CA VAL A 92 5.16 16.82 5.11
C VAL A 92 5.60 15.89 6.22
N GLU A 93 6.86 15.43 6.20
CA GLU A 93 7.39 14.41 7.10
C GLU A 93 7.09 14.71 8.57
N ARG A 94 7.45 15.91 9.05
CA ARG A 94 7.40 16.21 10.48
C ARG A 94 5.97 16.33 11.00
N VAL A 95 5.10 17.00 10.28
CA VAL A 95 3.67 17.13 10.62
C VAL A 95 3.00 15.75 10.63
N LEU A 96 3.28 14.93 9.62
CA LEU A 96 2.75 13.57 9.50
C LEU A 96 3.22 12.66 10.65
N LEU A 97 4.52 12.64 10.93
CA LEU A 97 5.09 11.82 12.00
C LEU A 97 4.57 12.28 13.37
N ASN A 98 4.57 13.58 13.66
CA ASN A 98 4.09 14.10 14.95
C ASN A 98 2.63 13.68 15.23
N LEU A 99 1.76 13.71 14.21
CA LEU A 99 0.40 13.22 14.32
C LEU A 99 0.34 11.73 14.68
N LEU A 100 0.96 10.89 13.85
CA LEU A 100 0.88 9.43 13.98
C LEU A 100 1.54 8.95 15.27
N MET A 101 2.69 9.52 15.64
CA MET A 101 3.40 9.19 16.86
C MET A 101 2.58 9.56 18.11
N HIS A 102 1.96 10.75 18.13
CA HIS A 102 1.12 11.21 19.25
C HIS A 102 -0.14 10.35 19.42
N ALA A 103 -0.91 10.20 18.33
CA ALA A 103 -2.16 9.42 18.35
C ALA A 103 -1.89 7.94 18.68
N SER A 104 -0.88 7.33 18.06
CA SER A 104 -0.53 5.92 18.32
C SER A 104 0.02 5.73 19.74
N GLY A 105 0.74 6.71 20.28
CA GLY A 105 1.18 6.72 21.67
C GLY A 105 0.02 6.66 22.66
N ILE A 106 -1.00 7.50 22.44
CA ILE A 106 -2.25 7.51 23.24
C ILE A 106 -2.99 6.17 23.13
N ALA A 107 -3.18 5.65 21.92
CA ALA A 107 -3.88 4.40 21.69
C ALA A 107 -3.15 3.21 22.38
N THR A 108 -1.82 3.18 22.28
CA THR A 108 -0.95 2.18 22.91
C THR A 108 -1.05 2.24 24.43
N PHE A 109 -0.89 3.43 25.02
CA PHE A 109 -0.95 3.62 26.46
C PHE A 109 -2.35 3.30 27.02
N THR A 110 -3.40 3.69 26.30
CA THR A 110 -4.79 3.35 26.62
C THR A 110 -5.01 1.85 26.62
N ARG A 111 -4.57 1.15 25.57
CA ARG A 111 -4.71 -0.31 25.45
C ARG A 111 -4.08 -1.02 26.64
N LYS A 112 -2.90 -0.59 27.07
CA LYS A 112 -2.19 -1.13 28.23
C LYS A 112 -3.01 -1.00 29.51
N LEU A 113 -3.56 0.18 29.78
CA LEU A 113 -4.38 0.44 30.97
C LEU A 113 -5.73 -0.29 30.94
N VAL A 114 -6.40 -0.34 29.78
CA VAL A 114 -7.64 -1.10 29.59
C VAL A 114 -7.43 -2.57 29.91
N LEU A 115 -6.37 -3.19 29.37
CA LEU A 115 -6.06 -4.60 29.64
C LEU A 115 -5.77 -4.83 31.12
N LYS A 116 -5.00 -3.96 31.75
CA LYS A 116 -4.66 -4.08 33.18
C LYS A 116 -5.89 -3.91 34.08
N ALA A 117 -6.75 -2.93 33.80
CA ALA A 117 -8.01 -2.75 34.53
C ALA A 117 -8.95 -3.95 34.37
N ARG A 118 -9.11 -4.44 33.13
CA ARG A 118 -10.00 -5.57 32.82
C ARG A 118 -9.53 -6.92 33.35
N SER A 119 -8.25 -7.04 33.69
CA SER A 119 -7.74 -8.21 34.42
C SER A 119 -8.37 -8.37 35.82
N ALA A 120 -8.79 -7.27 36.44
CA ALA A 120 -9.46 -7.25 37.74
C ALA A 120 -10.99 -7.16 37.63
N ASN A 121 -11.52 -6.45 36.63
CA ASN A 121 -12.95 -6.40 36.33
C ASN A 121 -13.20 -6.31 34.82
N PRO A 122 -13.64 -7.40 34.15
CA PRO A 122 -13.85 -7.42 32.70
C PRO A 122 -14.83 -6.37 32.16
N LYS A 123 -15.72 -5.84 33.00
CA LYS A 123 -16.76 -4.87 32.62
C LYS A 123 -16.34 -3.41 32.84
N VAL A 124 -15.22 -3.15 33.52
CA VAL A 124 -14.80 -1.77 33.82
C VAL A 124 -14.49 -1.01 32.53
N VAL A 125 -14.89 0.27 32.53
CA VAL A 125 -14.58 1.22 31.47
C VAL A 125 -13.39 2.08 31.90
N VAL A 126 -12.38 2.17 31.05
CA VAL A 126 -11.29 3.15 31.22
C VAL A 126 -11.61 4.34 30.31
N ALA A 127 -11.69 5.54 30.87
CA ALA A 127 -12.14 6.73 30.16
C ALA A 127 -11.10 7.84 30.10
N ALA A 128 -11.11 8.63 29.01
CA ALA A 128 -10.34 9.86 28.90
C ALA A 128 -10.95 10.98 29.76
N THR A 129 -10.41 12.20 29.62
CA THR A 129 -10.94 13.39 30.28
C THR A 129 -11.00 14.57 29.30
N ARG A 130 -11.25 15.78 29.81
CA ARG A 130 -11.04 17.04 29.07
C ARG A 130 -9.65 17.65 29.28
N LYS A 131 -8.74 16.96 29.99
CA LYS A 131 -7.32 17.30 30.12
C LYS A 131 -6.60 16.89 28.82
N THR A 132 -7.00 17.53 27.73
CA THR A 132 -6.49 17.32 26.38
C THR A 132 -5.58 18.48 26.00
N LEU A 133 -4.63 18.27 25.10
CA LEU A 133 -3.86 19.38 24.55
C LEU A 133 -4.79 20.32 23.76
N PRO A 134 -4.57 21.66 23.78
CA PRO A 134 -5.34 22.59 22.97
C PRO A 134 -5.32 22.18 21.50
N PHE A 135 -6.46 22.32 20.81
CA PHE A 135 -6.68 21.94 19.40
C PHE A 135 -6.62 20.44 19.09
N LEU A 136 -6.00 19.60 19.92
CA LEU A 136 -5.84 18.16 19.64
C LEU A 136 -6.95 17.27 20.23
N ARG A 137 -7.98 17.84 20.86
CA ARG A 137 -9.01 17.06 21.57
C ARG A 137 -9.66 15.97 20.70
N TYR A 138 -9.94 16.28 19.44
CA TYR A 138 -10.52 15.33 18.50
C TYR A 138 -9.64 14.09 18.36
N ILE A 139 -8.37 14.29 17.95
CA ILE A 139 -7.47 13.17 17.67
C ILE A 139 -7.11 12.41 18.95
N GLU A 140 -6.94 13.10 20.08
CA GLU A 140 -6.62 12.47 21.36
C GLU A 140 -7.74 11.56 21.87
N LYS A 141 -9.00 12.02 21.82
CA LYS A 141 -10.13 11.18 22.22
C LYS A 141 -10.40 10.05 21.23
N LYS A 142 -10.20 10.28 19.92
CA LYS A 142 -10.25 9.22 18.91
C LYS A 142 -9.21 8.13 19.19
N ALA A 143 -7.98 8.52 19.51
CA ALA A 143 -6.91 7.60 19.87
C ALA A 143 -7.24 6.78 21.12
N VAL A 144 -7.87 7.38 22.15
CA VAL A 144 -8.37 6.62 23.32
C VAL A 144 -9.41 5.57 22.89
N MET A 145 -10.37 5.92 22.02
CA MET A 145 -11.35 4.97 21.50
C MET A 145 -10.68 3.80 20.75
N ILE A 146 -9.70 4.10 19.90
CA ILE A 146 -8.92 3.09 19.17
C ILE A 146 -8.14 2.18 20.13
N GLY A 147 -7.60 2.74 21.21
CA GLY A 147 -6.98 2.01 22.32
C GLY A 147 -7.95 1.13 23.13
N GLY A 148 -9.26 1.26 22.92
CA GLY A 148 -10.30 0.51 23.61
C GLY A 148 -10.84 1.17 24.88
N GLY A 149 -10.50 2.45 25.11
CA GLY A 149 -11.08 3.27 26.17
C GLY A 149 -12.32 4.04 25.71
N ASP A 150 -13.00 4.68 26.65
CA ASP A 150 -14.12 5.58 26.40
C ASP A 150 -13.62 7.02 26.28
N PRO A 151 -14.13 7.83 25.32
CA PRO A 151 -13.66 9.20 25.17
C PRO A 151 -14.09 10.10 26.34
N HIS A 152 -15.09 9.72 27.14
CA HIS A 152 -15.81 10.59 28.07
C HIS A 152 -16.47 11.80 27.36
N ARG A 153 -17.17 12.67 28.11
CA ARG A 153 -17.73 13.91 27.54
C ARG A 153 -16.67 14.70 26.75
N PHE A 154 -16.97 15.04 25.51
CA PHE A 154 -16.11 15.79 24.60
C PHE A 154 -16.04 17.28 24.99
N SER A 155 -17.18 17.85 25.38
CA SER A 155 -17.34 19.28 25.62
C SER A 155 -18.05 19.56 26.96
N LEU A 156 -18.21 20.85 27.30
CA LEU A 156 -19.04 21.27 28.43
C LEU A 156 -20.54 21.04 28.18
N SER A 157 -20.92 20.86 26.92
CA SER A 157 -22.31 20.72 26.49
C SER A 157 -22.82 19.28 26.49
N ASP A 158 -21.97 18.27 26.66
CA ASP A 158 -22.42 16.87 26.52
C ASP A 158 -22.94 16.29 27.85
N ALA A 159 -22.38 16.74 28.98
CA ALA A 159 -22.82 16.36 30.32
C ALA A 159 -22.47 17.45 31.33
N ALA A 160 -23.36 17.64 32.31
CA ALA A 160 -23.14 18.55 33.43
C ALA A 160 -22.28 17.85 34.48
N ILE A 161 -21.03 18.27 34.63
CA ILE A 161 -20.15 17.80 35.71
C ILE A 161 -19.97 18.93 36.71
N PHE A 162 -20.48 18.71 37.91
CA PHE A 162 -20.31 19.57 39.06
C PHE A 162 -19.03 19.20 39.79
N LYS A 163 -18.32 20.22 40.24
CA LYS A 163 -16.95 20.14 40.79
C LYS A 163 -16.88 20.92 42.09
N ASP A 164 -15.77 20.84 42.81
CA ASP A 164 -15.50 21.67 44.00
C ASP A 164 -15.76 23.16 43.77
N ASN A 165 -15.35 23.68 42.60
CA ASN A 165 -15.61 25.06 42.23
C ASN A 165 -17.10 25.41 42.13
N HIS A 166 -17.97 24.46 41.80
CA HIS A 166 -19.42 24.69 41.79
C HIS A 166 -20.00 24.59 43.20
N LYS A 167 -19.55 23.59 43.98
CA LYS A 167 -19.94 23.40 45.40
C LYS A 167 -19.55 24.60 46.29
N ALA A 168 -18.57 25.40 45.89
CA ALA A 168 -18.21 26.64 46.57
C ALA A 168 -19.32 27.71 46.54
N PHE A 169 -20.29 27.62 45.61
CA PHE A 169 -21.33 28.63 45.42
C PHE A 169 -22.75 28.11 45.71
N THR A 170 -22.93 26.82 45.98
CA THR A 170 -24.26 26.19 46.12
C THR A 170 -24.14 24.83 46.82
N THR A 171 -25.27 24.26 47.24
CA THR A 171 -25.35 22.97 47.94
C THR A 171 -25.50 21.78 47.00
N LEU A 172 -25.17 20.56 47.46
CA LEU A 172 -25.40 19.33 46.68
C LEU A 172 -26.89 19.16 46.31
N GLU A 173 -27.79 19.53 47.21
CA GLU A 173 -29.24 19.45 47.03
C GLU A 173 -29.75 20.39 45.91
N GLU A 174 -29.16 21.57 45.79
CA GLU A 174 -29.46 22.51 44.70
C GLU A 174 -28.87 22.02 43.37
N LEU A 175 -27.63 21.53 43.39
CA LEU A 175 -26.98 20.93 42.22
C LEU A 175 -27.75 19.70 41.71
N ALA A 176 -28.28 18.88 42.62
CA ALA A 176 -29.13 17.73 42.29
C ALA A 176 -30.49 18.14 41.68
N LYS A 177 -30.85 19.42 41.72
CA LYS A 177 -32.05 19.98 41.07
C LYS A 177 -31.70 20.81 39.83
N ALA A 178 -30.42 20.89 39.46
CA ALA A 178 -30.00 21.61 38.27
C ALA A 178 -30.71 21.06 37.03
N GLN A 179 -31.27 21.97 36.23
CA GLN A 179 -31.90 21.62 34.97
C GLN A 179 -30.84 21.27 33.93
N THR A 180 -30.93 20.06 33.39
CA THR A 180 -30.20 19.61 32.21
C THR A 180 -31.21 19.17 31.15
N SER A 181 -30.75 19.04 29.90
CA SER A 181 -31.57 18.39 28.88
C SER A 181 -31.85 16.93 29.29
N PHE A 182 -33.01 16.38 28.89
CA PHE A 182 -33.39 15.00 29.20
C PHE A 182 -32.43 13.93 28.63
N ILE A 183 -31.53 14.32 27.71
CA ILE A 183 -30.47 13.46 27.14
C ILE A 183 -29.11 13.61 27.84
N GLN A 184 -28.95 14.58 28.75
CA GLN A 184 -27.68 14.89 29.42
C GLN A 184 -27.66 14.29 30.82
N LYS A 185 -26.56 13.61 31.14
CA LYS A 185 -26.27 13.14 32.50
C LYS A 185 -25.76 14.26 33.40
N ARG A 186 -26.00 14.09 34.69
CA ARG A 186 -25.49 14.91 35.79
C ARG A 186 -24.50 14.09 36.61
N GLU A 187 -23.29 14.61 36.68
CA GLU A 187 -22.17 13.99 37.36
C GLU A 187 -21.65 14.94 38.43
N ILE A 188 -21.22 14.39 39.57
CA ILE A 188 -20.68 15.17 40.69
C ILE A 188 -19.34 14.61 41.15
N GLU A 189 -18.34 15.48 41.27
CA GLU A 189 -17.06 15.19 41.91
C GLU A 189 -17.19 15.30 43.43
N VAL A 190 -16.79 14.24 44.12
CA VAL A 190 -16.83 14.11 45.58
C VAL A 190 -15.48 13.62 46.08
N SER A 191 -15.12 14.01 47.31
CA SER A 191 -13.81 13.69 47.90
C SER A 191 -13.91 12.92 49.23
N SER A 192 -15.12 12.53 49.64
CA SER A 192 -15.34 11.75 50.85
C SER A 192 -16.44 10.70 50.69
N VAL A 193 -16.38 9.66 51.52
CA VAL A 193 -17.36 8.56 51.51
C VAL A 193 -18.78 9.07 51.79
N ASP A 194 -18.94 9.96 52.77
CA ASP A 194 -20.24 10.51 53.14
C ASP A 194 -20.86 11.35 52.02
N GLU A 195 -20.04 12.17 51.34
CA GLU A 195 -20.47 12.98 50.21
C GLU A 195 -20.89 12.11 49.02
N ALA A 196 -20.15 11.03 48.74
CA ALA A 196 -20.49 10.08 47.68
C ALA A 196 -21.85 9.39 47.92
N VAL A 197 -22.09 8.95 49.15
CA VAL A 197 -23.37 8.32 49.52
C VAL A 197 -24.51 9.32 49.42
N LYS A 198 -24.33 10.54 49.93
CA LYS A 198 -25.31 11.61 49.83
C LYS A 198 -25.62 11.98 48.37
N ALA A 199 -24.61 12.05 47.52
CA ALA A 199 -24.79 12.31 46.08
C ALA A 199 -25.64 11.22 45.41
N ALA A 200 -25.37 9.95 45.70
CA ALA A 200 -26.18 8.84 45.18
C ALA A 200 -27.64 8.91 45.66
N GLU A 201 -27.89 9.28 46.92
CA GLU A 201 -29.25 9.47 47.47
C GLU A 201 -30.02 10.62 46.81
N LEU A 202 -29.30 11.67 46.41
CA LEU A 202 -29.86 12.84 45.72
C LEU A 202 -30.13 12.60 44.22
N GLY A 203 -29.75 11.44 43.69
CA GLY A 203 -30.08 11.04 42.31
C GLY A 203 -29.20 11.66 41.23
N PHE A 204 -27.91 11.87 41.51
CA PHE A 204 -26.93 12.09 40.45
C PHE A 204 -26.76 10.82 39.60
N ASP A 205 -26.60 10.98 38.29
CA ASP A 205 -26.45 9.86 37.35
C ASP A 205 -25.08 9.19 37.48
N VAL A 206 -24.06 10.00 37.79
CA VAL A 206 -22.66 9.59 37.94
C VAL A 206 -22.07 10.26 39.19
N VAL A 207 -21.32 9.49 39.99
CA VAL A 207 -20.57 10.00 41.14
C VAL A 207 -19.09 9.72 40.90
N MET A 208 -18.31 10.78 40.75
CA MET A 208 -16.86 10.71 40.56
C MET A 208 -16.14 10.87 41.90
N LEU A 209 -15.43 9.83 42.29
CA LEU A 209 -14.59 9.75 43.48
C LEU A 209 -13.20 10.33 43.15
N ASP A 210 -13.01 11.62 43.42
CA ASP A 210 -11.78 12.35 43.06
C ASP A 210 -10.70 12.21 44.13
N ASN A 211 -9.51 11.74 43.71
CA ASN A 211 -8.32 11.54 44.54
C ASN A 211 -8.55 10.64 45.78
N MET A 212 -9.57 9.77 45.75
CA MET A 212 -9.82 8.79 46.81
C MET A 212 -8.90 7.57 46.68
N THR A 213 -8.50 6.99 47.82
CA THR A 213 -7.67 5.77 47.83
C THR A 213 -8.49 4.55 47.38
N PRO A 214 -7.87 3.45 46.91
CA PRO A 214 -8.59 2.23 46.58
C PRO A 214 -9.45 1.68 47.74
N ASP A 215 -8.98 1.84 48.98
CA ASP A 215 -9.73 1.43 50.16
C ASP A 215 -10.97 2.30 50.40
N ASP A 216 -10.89 3.61 50.17
CA ASP A 216 -12.06 4.49 50.30
C ASP A 216 -13.07 4.25 49.18
N VAL A 217 -12.60 4.00 47.96
CA VAL A 217 -13.44 3.60 46.82
C VAL A 217 -14.17 2.28 47.12
N ARG A 218 -13.49 1.30 47.70
CA ARG A 218 -14.12 0.05 48.17
C ARG A 218 -15.22 0.34 49.18
N LYS A 219 -14.96 1.15 50.21
CA LYS A 219 -15.96 1.51 51.24
C LYS A 219 -17.20 2.16 50.62
N VAL A 220 -17.02 3.09 49.68
CA VAL A 220 -18.15 3.72 48.96
C VAL A 220 -18.98 2.65 48.25
N SER A 221 -18.34 1.77 47.46
CA SER A 221 -19.05 0.71 46.74
C SER A 221 -19.83 -0.22 47.68
N GLU A 222 -19.22 -0.66 48.79
CA GLU A 222 -19.86 -1.53 49.79
C GLU A 222 -21.06 -0.86 50.47
N ILE A 223 -20.94 0.42 50.83
CA ILE A 223 -22.03 1.17 51.46
C ILE A 223 -23.18 1.35 50.45
N LEU A 224 -22.88 1.74 49.20
CA LEU A 224 -23.90 1.89 48.16
C LEU A 224 -24.62 0.56 47.86
N GLU A 225 -23.92 -0.57 47.92
CA GLU A 225 -24.52 -1.91 47.76
C GLU A 225 -25.46 -2.21 48.93
N SER A 226 -25.00 -2.00 50.18
CA SER A 226 -25.79 -2.24 51.39
C SER A 226 -27.08 -1.41 51.46
N ARG A 227 -27.07 -0.21 50.86
CA ARG A 227 -28.23 0.70 50.77
C ARG A 227 -29.10 0.48 49.52
N GLY A 228 -28.76 -0.47 48.65
CA GLY A 228 -29.49 -0.71 47.40
C GLY A 228 -29.40 0.45 46.39
N LEU A 229 -28.35 1.27 46.48
CA LEU A 229 -28.11 2.43 45.62
C LEU A 229 -27.10 2.15 44.50
N ARG A 230 -26.23 1.14 44.64
CA ARG A 230 -25.12 0.88 43.71
C ARG A 230 -25.54 0.72 42.25
N GLN A 231 -26.72 0.14 41.99
CA GLN A 231 -27.26 -0.06 40.64
C GLN A 231 -27.96 1.18 40.05
N ARG A 232 -28.13 2.25 40.84
CA ARG A 232 -28.82 3.48 40.43
C ARG A 232 -27.86 4.58 39.99
N VAL A 233 -26.56 4.39 40.20
CA VAL A 233 -25.53 5.39 39.95
C VAL A 233 -24.34 4.73 39.27
N VAL A 234 -23.75 5.43 38.29
CA VAL A 234 -22.45 5.05 37.74
C VAL A 234 -21.38 5.56 38.70
N LEU A 235 -20.55 4.66 39.22
CA LEU A 235 -19.44 5.03 40.08
C LEU A 235 -18.17 5.18 39.25
N GLU A 236 -17.53 6.33 39.35
CA GLU A 236 -16.31 6.66 38.63
C GLU A 236 -15.16 6.94 39.60
N ALA A 237 -13.98 6.35 39.39
CA ALA A 237 -12.76 6.74 40.09
C ALA A 237 -11.91 7.68 39.22
N SER A 238 -11.40 8.76 39.81
CA SER A 238 -10.51 9.71 39.13
C SER A 238 -9.43 10.24 40.09
N GLY A 239 -8.34 10.74 39.52
CA GLY A 239 -7.20 11.29 40.29
C GLY A 239 -6.22 10.23 40.78
N GLY A 240 -4.92 10.48 40.61
CA GLY A 240 -3.84 9.60 41.10
C GLY A 240 -3.75 8.20 40.47
N VAL A 241 -4.61 7.87 39.49
CA VAL A 241 -4.58 6.56 38.82
C VAL A 241 -3.41 6.47 37.85
N THR A 242 -2.62 5.41 38.00
CA THR A 242 -1.44 5.08 37.22
C THR A 242 -1.55 3.67 36.66
N GLU A 243 -0.60 3.30 35.81
CA GLU A 243 -0.47 1.92 35.36
C GLU A 243 -0.35 0.95 36.54
N ASP A 244 0.37 1.31 37.59
CA ASP A 244 0.64 0.41 38.70
C ASP A 244 -0.59 0.16 39.58
N ASN A 245 -1.50 1.12 39.71
CA ASN A 245 -2.63 1.01 40.64
C ASN A 245 -4.01 0.84 39.97
N VAL A 246 -4.15 0.99 38.64
CA VAL A 246 -5.46 0.97 37.96
C VAL A 246 -6.31 -0.26 38.29
N HIS A 247 -5.67 -1.43 38.39
CA HIS A 247 -6.32 -2.71 38.70
C HIS A 247 -6.88 -2.78 40.13
N LEU A 248 -6.41 -1.93 41.06
CA LEU A 248 -6.90 -1.86 42.45
C LEU A 248 -8.26 -1.16 42.54
N TYR A 249 -8.53 -0.21 41.64
CA TYR A 249 -9.80 0.51 41.58
C TYR A 249 -10.88 -0.29 40.85
N ALA A 250 -10.50 -1.01 39.80
CA ALA A 250 -11.40 -1.67 38.85
C ALA A 250 -12.51 -2.56 39.45
N PRO A 251 -12.30 -3.32 40.54
CA PRO A 251 -13.37 -4.16 41.12
C PRO A 251 -14.54 -3.37 41.70
N TYR A 252 -14.34 -2.10 42.06
CA TYR A 252 -15.27 -1.35 42.90
C TYR A 252 -16.04 -0.27 42.13
N VAL A 253 -15.63 0.04 40.90
CA VAL A 253 -16.21 1.13 40.08
C VAL A 253 -16.60 0.66 38.70
N ASP A 254 -17.46 1.43 38.03
CA ASP A 254 -17.88 1.18 36.66
C ASP A 254 -16.92 1.83 35.66
N VAL A 255 -16.41 3.02 36.02
CA VAL A 255 -15.53 3.84 35.19
C VAL A 255 -14.27 4.22 35.96
N ILE A 256 -13.14 4.24 35.29
CA ILE A 256 -11.90 4.84 35.78
C ILE A 256 -11.47 5.89 34.77
N SER A 257 -11.53 7.17 35.12
CA SER A 257 -11.05 8.24 34.24
C SER A 257 -9.60 8.60 34.54
N ILE A 258 -8.80 8.66 33.47
CA ILE A 258 -7.35 8.83 33.58
C ILE A 258 -6.94 9.98 32.65
N GLY A 259 -6.60 11.13 33.24
CA GLY A 259 -6.16 12.31 32.49
C GLY A 259 -4.91 12.03 31.65
N ARG A 260 -3.97 11.24 32.20
CA ARG A 260 -2.69 10.91 31.56
C ARG A 260 -2.85 10.21 30.21
N LEU A 261 -4.00 9.60 29.90
CA LEU A 261 -4.27 9.00 28.60
C LEU A 261 -4.09 9.98 27.45
N THR A 262 -4.33 11.27 27.67
CA THR A 262 -4.27 12.29 26.63
C THR A 262 -3.06 13.21 26.82
N HIS A 263 -3.05 14.09 27.83
CA HIS A 263 -2.05 15.16 27.95
C HIS A 263 -0.60 14.68 28.21
N SER A 264 -0.38 13.40 28.51
CA SER A 264 0.95 12.90 28.91
C SER A 264 1.17 11.41 28.57
N ALA A 265 0.48 10.90 27.55
CA ALA A 265 0.82 9.60 26.99
C ALA A 265 2.17 9.72 26.25
N PRO A 266 3.09 8.73 26.40
CA PRO A 266 4.30 8.70 25.58
C PRO A 266 3.93 8.55 24.10
N ALA A 267 4.61 9.30 23.23
CA ALA A 267 4.49 9.12 21.79
C ALA A 267 5.11 7.77 21.36
N LEU A 268 4.54 7.12 20.34
CA LEU A 268 5.08 5.89 19.77
C LEU A 268 6.16 6.24 18.74
N ASP A 269 7.38 5.73 18.87
CA ASP A 269 8.50 6.06 17.98
C ASP A 269 8.27 5.53 16.55
N MET A 270 8.43 6.42 15.56
CA MET A 270 8.26 6.14 14.14
C MET A 270 9.29 6.92 13.31
N SER A 271 9.61 6.42 12.13
CA SER A 271 10.39 7.15 11.12
C SER A 271 9.70 7.16 9.77
N LEU A 272 9.97 8.19 8.97
CA LEU A 272 9.69 8.17 7.55
C LEU A 272 10.94 7.67 6.83
N GLU A 273 10.79 6.61 6.04
CA GLU A 273 11.86 6.03 5.24
C GLU A 273 11.55 6.20 3.76
N ILE A 274 12.50 6.77 3.01
CA ILE A 274 12.42 6.79 1.55
C ILE A 274 12.77 5.38 1.05
N VAL A 275 11.81 4.71 0.45
CA VAL A 275 11.96 3.35 -0.05
C VAL A 275 12.19 3.36 -1.56
N ASP A 276 13.18 2.58 -2.00
CA ASP A 276 13.37 2.32 -3.43
C ASP A 276 12.30 1.33 -3.89
N SER A 277 11.14 1.86 -4.26
CA SER A 277 9.98 1.08 -4.69
C SER A 277 10.08 0.57 -6.13
N ARG A 278 11.20 0.84 -6.83
CA ARG A 278 11.41 0.33 -8.18
C ARG A 278 11.47 -1.20 -8.15
N ILE A 279 10.77 -1.82 -9.09
CA ILE A 279 10.83 -3.27 -9.24
C ILE A 279 12.25 -3.66 -9.63
N ARG A 280 12.84 -4.60 -8.88
CA ARG A 280 14.19 -5.08 -9.13
C ARG A 280 14.19 -6.02 -10.34
N VAL A 281 14.95 -5.64 -11.36
CA VAL A 281 15.01 -6.37 -12.63
C VAL A 281 16.38 -7.03 -12.79
N GLY A 282 16.37 -8.32 -13.09
CA GLY A 282 17.54 -9.06 -13.56
C GLY A 282 17.53 -9.13 -15.07
N LEU A 283 18.68 -8.95 -15.71
CA LEU A 283 18.79 -9.06 -17.17
C LEU A 283 19.61 -10.30 -17.54
N ILE A 284 19.08 -11.13 -18.44
CA ILE A 284 19.81 -12.21 -19.10
C ILE A 284 20.20 -11.74 -20.50
N GLY A 285 21.51 -11.59 -20.73
CA GLY A 285 22.09 -11.18 -22.01
C GLY A 285 22.31 -9.67 -22.13
N TYR A 286 23.57 -9.27 -22.32
CA TYR A 286 24.01 -7.90 -22.59
C TYR A 286 24.44 -7.72 -24.06
N GLY A 287 23.63 -8.27 -24.96
CA GLY A 287 23.70 -8.01 -26.40
C GLY A 287 23.15 -6.63 -26.78
N ARG A 288 22.81 -6.43 -28.07
CA ARG A 288 22.22 -5.17 -28.56
C ARG A 288 20.94 -4.78 -27.80
N LEU A 289 20.06 -5.75 -27.55
CA LEU A 289 18.80 -5.54 -26.86
C LEU A 289 19.01 -5.22 -25.37
N GLY A 290 19.88 -5.97 -24.69
CA GLY A 290 20.22 -5.75 -23.28
C GLY A 290 20.87 -4.37 -23.04
N ARG A 291 21.79 -3.95 -23.92
CA ARG A 291 22.37 -2.59 -23.89
C ARG A 291 21.30 -1.51 -24.01
N ALA A 292 20.43 -1.63 -25.01
CA ALA A 292 19.36 -0.67 -25.23
C ALA A 292 18.39 -0.59 -24.04
N LEU A 293 18.04 -1.73 -23.42
CA LEU A 293 17.21 -1.75 -22.20
C LEU A 293 17.87 -1.02 -21.02
N LEU A 294 19.17 -1.24 -20.79
CA LEU A 294 19.88 -0.58 -19.70
C LEU A 294 20.09 0.91 -19.95
N GLU A 295 20.19 1.35 -21.20
CA GLU A 295 20.16 2.78 -21.54
C GLU A 295 18.77 3.39 -21.30
N LEU A 296 17.70 2.74 -21.76
CA LEU A 296 16.31 3.21 -21.55
C LEU A 296 15.94 3.29 -20.06
N ALA A 297 16.53 2.44 -19.22
CA ALA A 297 16.26 2.40 -17.79
C ALA A 297 16.95 3.52 -16.98
N LYS A 298 17.94 4.23 -17.53
CA LYS A 298 18.65 5.31 -16.81
C LYS A 298 17.73 6.47 -16.42
N GLU A 299 16.63 6.66 -17.15
CA GLU A 299 15.72 7.79 -17.01
C GLU A 299 14.39 7.41 -16.32
N ASP A 300 14.28 6.23 -15.72
CA ASP A 300 13.00 5.68 -15.25
C ASP A 300 12.90 5.45 -13.74
N GLY A 301 11.72 5.78 -13.21
CA GLY A 301 11.40 5.67 -11.78
C GLY A 301 10.59 4.43 -11.40
N GLU A 302 10.30 3.50 -12.33
CA GLU A 302 9.44 2.34 -12.07
C GLU A 302 10.21 1.03 -11.91
N VAL A 303 11.33 0.89 -12.64
CA VAL A 303 12.18 -0.31 -12.63
C VAL A 303 13.64 0.01 -12.33
N LYS A 304 14.33 -0.94 -11.72
CA LYS A 304 15.76 -0.84 -11.42
C LYS A 304 16.43 -2.13 -11.83
N PHE A 305 17.31 -2.07 -12.82
CA PHE A 305 18.17 -3.19 -13.14
C PHE A 305 19.21 -3.36 -12.04
N VAL A 306 19.14 -4.47 -11.31
CA VAL A 306 19.98 -4.75 -10.14
C VAL A 306 21.14 -5.69 -10.44
N ALA A 307 20.98 -6.53 -11.47
CA ALA A 307 22.00 -7.48 -11.87
C ALA A 307 21.87 -7.88 -13.35
N VAL A 308 23.00 -8.25 -13.95
CA VAL A 308 23.10 -8.80 -15.31
C VAL A 308 23.81 -10.15 -15.25
N TYR A 309 23.27 -11.13 -15.97
CA TYR A 309 23.93 -12.38 -16.28
C TYR A 309 24.16 -12.48 -17.79
N ASP A 310 25.39 -12.77 -18.20
CA ASP A 310 25.72 -13.14 -19.58
C ASP A 310 26.71 -14.30 -19.54
N ILE A 311 26.55 -15.24 -20.48
CA ILE A 311 27.47 -16.38 -20.67
C ILE A 311 28.86 -15.84 -21.07
N ASP A 312 28.87 -14.75 -21.83
CA ASP A 312 30.05 -13.98 -22.15
C ASP A 312 30.40 -13.04 -20.98
N ARG A 313 31.40 -13.45 -20.19
CA ARG A 313 31.82 -12.74 -18.98
C ARG A 313 32.33 -11.33 -19.26
N GLU A 314 32.88 -11.08 -20.45
CA GLU A 314 33.37 -9.75 -20.82
C GLU A 314 32.19 -8.80 -21.02
N LYS A 315 31.11 -9.23 -21.68
CA LYS A 315 29.86 -8.46 -21.82
C LYS A 315 29.22 -8.16 -20.46
N CYS A 316 29.19 -9.14 -19.57
CA CYS A 316 28.66 -8.94 -18.22
C CYS A 316 29.48 -7.89 -17.43
N ALA A 317 30.81 -7.95 -17.50
CA ALA A 317 31.69 -6.96 -16.88
C ALA A 317 31.62 -5.57 -17.56
N GLU A 318 31.35 -5.50 -18.86
CA GLU A 318 31.07 -4.25 -19.57
C GLU A 318 29.76 -3.60 -19.08
N ALA A 319 28.71 -4.39 -18.86
CA ALA A 319 27.44 -3.89 -18.32
C ALA A 319 27.63 -3.24 -16.94
N GLU A 320 28.43 -3.86 -16.07
CA GLU A 320 28.73 -3.33 -14.74
C GLU A 320 29.53 -2.03 -14.80
N ARG A 321 30.57 -1.95 -15.64
CA ARG A 321 31.36 -0.72 -15.81
C ARG A 321 30.55 0.42 -16.43
N THR A 322 29.68 0.12 -17.40
CA THR A 322 28.96 1.13 -18.19
C THR A 322 27.69 1.63 -17.49
N HIS A 323 26.99 0.74 -16.77
CA HIS A 323 25.67 1.04 -16.20
C HIS A 323 25.59 0.88 -14.68
N GLY A 324 26.67 0.46 -14.01
CA GLY A 324 26.67 0.25 -12.55
C GLY A 324 25.80 -0.91 -12.08
N VAL A 325 25.43 -1.83 -12.98
CA VAL A 325 24.60 -2.99 -12.67
C VAL A 325 25.48 -4.19 -12.33
N LYS A 326 25.20 -4.89 -11.22
CA LYS A 326 26.07 -5.97 -10.75
C LYS A 326 26.18 -7.11 -11.77
N CYS A 327 27.40 -7.46 -12.20
CA CYS A 327 27.62 -8.67 -12.99
C CYS A 327 27.58 -9.90 -12.06
N VAL A 328 26.61 -10.79 -12.23
CA VAL A 328 26.47 -11.99 -11.40
C VAL A 328 27.11 -13.22 -12.05
N GLY A 329 27.61 -14.16 -11.24
CA GLY A 329 28.30 -15.36 -11.72
C GLY A 329 27.36 -16.45 -12.23
N SER A 330 26.09 -16.41 -11.81
CA SER A 330 25.09 -17.44 -12.11
C SER A 330 23.68 -16.88 -12.22
N ILE A 331 22.79 -17.65 -12.84
CA ILE A 331 21.35 -17.36 -12.88
C ILE A 331 20.72 -17.39 -11.48
N ASP A 332 21.19 -18.25 -10.58
CA ASP A 332 20.66 -18.33 -9.22
C ASP A 332 20.96 -17.05 -8.42
N GLU A 333 22.13 -16.45 -8.63
CA GLU A 333 22.45 -15.14 -8.07
C GLU A 333 21.56 -14.03 -8.65
N LEU A 334 21.25 -14.08 -9.96
CA LEU A 334 20.34 -13.15 -10.62
C LEU A 334 18.93 -13.23 -10.01
N ILE A 335 18.40 -14.44 -9.86
CA ILE A 335 17.05 -14.70 -9.34
C ILE A 335 16.90 -14.19 -7.90
N LYS A 336 17.93 -14.36 -7.06
CA LYS A 336 17.88 -13.95 -5.65
C LYS A 336 17.67 -12.45 -5.46
N VAL A 337 18.27 -11.64 -6.33
CA VAL A 337 18.24 -10.17 -6.19
C VAL A 337 17.10 -9.52 -6.96
N SER A 338 16.45 -10.25 -7.86
CA SER A 338 15.44 -9.73 -8.77
C SER A 338 14.01 -10.15 -8.41
N GLU A 339 13.05 -9.34 -8.80
CA GLU A 339 11.60 -9.63 -8.76
C GLU A 339 11.10 -10.04 -10.15
N ILE A 340 11.60 -9.36 -11.18
CA ILE A 340 11.40 -9.69 -12.60
C ILE A 340 12.75 -10.04 -13.23
N VAL A 341 12.78 -11.05 -14.09
CA VAL A 341 13.91 -11.32 -14.98
C VAL A 341 13.51 -11.06 -16.42
N VAL A 342 14.30 -10.27 -17.14
CA VAL A 342 14.12 -9.99 -18.57
C VAL A 342 15.09 -10.83 -19.37
N GLU A 343 14.57 -11.57 -20.34
CA GLU A 343 15.36 -12.37 -21.26
C GLU A 343 15.63 -11.59 -22.56
N ALA A 344 16.91 -11.32 -22.83
CA ALA A 344 17.42 -10.56 -23.98
C ALA A 344 18.62 -11.24 -24.70
N ALA A 345 18.86 -12.52 -24.46
CA ALA A 345 19.94 -13.33 -25.01
C ALA A 345 19.51 -14.18 -26.22
N GLY A 346 18.22 -14.57 -26.29
CA GLY A 346 17.62 -15.41 -27.32
C GLY A 346 16.84 -16.61 -26.77
N ALA A 347 16.10 -17.29 -27.67
CA ALA A 347 15.16 -18.35 -27.31
C ALA A 347 15.76 -19.58 -26.61
N SER A 348 17.07 -19.82 -26.71
CA SER A 348 17.77 -20.87 -25.97
C SER A 348 17.91 -20.55 -24.48
N ALA A 349 18.04 -19.27 -24.11
CA ALA A 349 18.13 -18.87 -22.71
C ALA A 349 16.79 -19.06 -21.98
N VAL A 350 15.66 -18.88 -22.66
CA VAL A 350 14.32 -19.17 -22.10
C VAL A 350 14.17 -20.67 -21.79
N LEU A 351 14.64 -21.54 -22.69
CA LEU A 351 14.67 -22.99 -22.47
C LEU A 351 15.47 -23.38 -21.22
N GLU A 352 16.64 -22.78 -21.08
CA GLU A 352 17.60 -23.18 -20.05
C GLU A 352 17.28 -22.59 -18.67
N TYR A 353 16.76 -21.36 -18.63
CA TYR A 353 16.64 -20.59 -17.40
C TYR A 353 15.21 -20.21 -17.04
N GLY A 354 14.28 -20.24 -17.99
CA GLY A 354 12.90 -19.74 -17.79
C GLY A 354 12.17 -20.44 -16.64
N CYS A 355 12.22 -21.76 -16.56
CA CYS A 355 11.57 -22.49 -15.46
C CYS A 355 12.22 -22.24 -14.10
N LYS A 356 13.55 -22.11 -14.04
CA LYS A 356 14.25 -21.78 -12.78
C LYS A 356 13.79 -20.45 -12.20
N VAL A 357 13.55 -19.46 -13.06
CA VAL A 357 13.02 -18.14 -12.64
C VAL A 357 11.61 -18.28 -12.06
N LEU A 358 10.72 -18.97 -12.77
CA LEU A 358 9.32 -19.10 -12.40
C LEU A 358 9.13 -19.94 -11.13
N GLU A 359 9.82 -21.07 -11.02
CA GLU A 359 9.77 -21.97 -9.86
C GLU A 359 10.30 -21.31 -8.58
N ALA A 360 11.17 -20.31 -8.71
CA ALA A 360 11.65 -19.48 -7.61
C ALA A 360 10.66 -18.36 -7.20
N GLY A 361 9.45 -18.37 -7.74
CA GLY A 361 8.41 -17.38 -7.46
C GLY A 361 8.65 -16.02 -8.13
N ARG A 362 9.53 -15.95 -9.13
CA ARG A 362 9.87 -14.70 -9.84
C ARG A 362 9.14 -14.63 -11.17
N HIS A 363 9.11 -13.42 -11.74
CA HIS A 363 8.43 -13.16 -12.99
C HIS A 363 9.39 -13.10 -14.16
N LEU A 364 8.93 -13.49 -15.35
CA LEU A 364 9.75 -13.55 -16.56
C LEU A 364 9.18 -12.63 -17.63
N VAL A 365 10.00 -11.75 -18.22
CA VAL A 365 9.65 -10.97 -19.41
C VAL A 365 10.47 -11.51 -20.58
N VAL A 366 9.81 -11.87 -21.67
CA VAL A 366 10.44 -12.51 -22.83
C VAL A 366 10.40 -11.59 -24.05
N ALA A 367 11.55 -11.40 -24.69
CA ALA A 367 11.71 -10.51 -25.85
C ALA A 367 11.18 -11.07 -27.17
N SER A 368 10.86 -12.36 -27.25
CA SER A 368 10.46 -13.01 -28.51
C SER A 368 9.34 -14.02 -28.29
N THR A 369 8.31 -13.97 -29.13
CA THR A 369 7.23 -14.96 -29.15
C THR A 369 7.74 -16.37 -29.50
N GLY A 370 8.78 -16.49 -30.32
CA GLY A 370 9.39 -17.79 -30.64
C GLY A 370 10.15 -18.44 -29.47
N ALA A 371 10.36 -17.72 -28.38
CA ALA A 371 10.99 -18.25 -27.18
C ALA A 371 9.98 -18.88 -26.21
N ILE A 372 8.72 -18.42 -26.19
CA ILE A 372 7.68 -19.00 -25.32
C ILE A 372 7.28 -20.40 -25.78
N SER A 373 7.27 -20.66 -27.10
CA SER A 373 6.97 -21.99 -27.65
C SER A 373 7.98 -23.06 -27.23
N LYS A 374 9.14 -22.61 -26.73
CA LYS A 374 10.20 -23.47 -26.21
C LYS A 374 10.21 -23.51 -24.68
N LEU A 375 9.43 -22.69 -23.98
CA LEU A 375 9.38 -22.73 -22.51
C LEU A 375 8.68 -24.04 -22.07
N PRO A 376 9.34 -24.90 -21.26
CA PRO A 376 8.69 -26.08 -20.71
C PRO A 376 7.51 -25.70 -19.79
N ARG A 377 6.63 -26.66 -19.48
CA ARG A 377 5.55 -26.42 -18.50
C ARG A 377 6.14 -26.29 -17.09
N CYS A 378 6.06 -25.09 -16.52
CA CYS A 378 6.54 -24.74 -15.19
C CYS A 378 5.76 -23.51 -14.67
N GLY A 379 5.76 -23.26 -13.36
CA GLY A 379 4.92 -22.25 -12.73
C GLY A 379 5.53 -21.65 -11.45
N GLY A 380 4.81 -20.72 -10.82
CA GLY A 380 5.26 -19.99 -9.62
C GLY A 380 5.34 -18.47 -9.81
N GLY A 381 5.32 -17.98 -11.05
CA GLY A 381 5.23 -16.55 -11.37
C GLY A 381 4.63 -16.28 -12.75
N TYR A 382 4.37 -15.01 -13.06
CA TYR A 382 3.85 -14.55 -14.35
C TYR A 382 4.92 -14.50 -15.46
N VAL A 383 4.47 -14.78 -16.69
CA VAL A 383 5.24 -14.56 -17.93
C VAL A 383 4.64 -13.40 -18.70
N PHE A 384 5.50 -12.44 -19.08
CA PHE A 384 5.16 -11.19 -19.75
C PHE A 384 5.78 -11.17 -21.16
N MET A 385 5.04 -10.69 -22.16
CA MET A 385 5.47 -10.71 -23.57
C MET A 385 5.29 -9.37 -24.28
N ILE A 386 6.18 -9.09 -25.22
CA ILE A 386 6.07 -7.92 -26.09
C ILE A 386 4.95 -8.07 -27.11
N SER A 387 4.14 -7.03 -27.28
CA SER A 387 3.20 -6.90 -28.40
C SER A 387 3.96 -6.41 -29.63
N GLY A 388 4.66 -7.30 -30.33
CA GLY A 388 5.06 -7.05 -31.72
C GLY A 388 3.81 -6.96 -32.61
N ALA A 389 3.92 -6.41 -33.83
CA ALA A 389 2.82 -6.20 -34.79
C ALA A 389 1.85 -7.39 -35.01
N ALA A 390 2.23 -8.62 -34.63
CA ALA A 390 1.38 -9.82 -34.64
C ALA A 390 0.44 -9.94 -33.42
N GLY A 391 0.83 -9.46 -32.23
CA GLY A 391 0.05 -9.67 -31.00
C GLY A 391 -1.28 -8.91 -30.93
N GLY A 392 -1.43 -7.84 -31.73
CA GLY A 392 -2.73 -7.17 -31.91
C GLY A 392 -3.67 -7.91 -32.87
N VAL A 393 -3.10 -8.66 -33.82
CA VAL A 393 -3.86 -9.48 -34.79
C VAL A 393 -4.43 -10.73 -34.11
N ASP A 394 -3.69 -11.32 -33.17
CA ASP A 394 -4.12 -12.48 -32.37
C ASP A 394 -5.34 -12.16 -31.48
N ILE A 395 -5.43 -10.93 -30.96
CA ILE A 395 -6.57 -10.46 -30.16
C ILE A 395 -7.83 -10.29 -31.03
N VAL A 396 -7.70 -9.74 -32.24
CA VAL A 396 -8.83 -9.59 -33.18
C VAL A 396 -9.27 -10.95 -33.72
N ALA A 397 -8.33 -11.85 -34.02
CA ALA A 397 -8.61 -13.20 -34.52
C ALA A 397 -9.36 -14.09 -33.51
N SER A 398 -9.13 -13.88 -32.21
CA SER A 398 -9.83 -14.57 -31.12
C SER A 398 -11.36 -14.33 -31.09
N THR A 399 -11.88 -13.38 -31.88
CA THR A 399 -13.31 -13.02 -31.93
C THR A 399 -14.10 -13.64 -33.09
N GLY A 400 -13.48 -14.49 -33.94
CA GLY A 400 -14.21 -15.39 -34.85
C GLY A 400 -14.23 -15.04 -36.36
N GLY A 401 -13.29 -14.22 -36.85
CA GLY A 401 -13.15 -13.88 -38.28
C GLY A 401 -12.28 -14.84 -39.10
N LYS A 402 -12.31 -14.70 -40.45
CA LYS A 402 -11.33 -15.33 -41.35
C LYS A 402 -10.20 -14.35 -41.67
N VAL A 403 -8.96 -14.82 -41.60
CA VAL A 403 -7.75 -13.99 -41.82
C VAL A 403 -6.92 -14.59 -42.94
N ARG A 404 -6.56 -13.77 -43.94
CA ARG A 404 -5.58 -14.09 -44.98
C ARG A 404 -4.33 -13.25 -44.75
N HIS A 405 -3.16 -13.88 -44.74
CA HIS A 405 -1.88 -13.21 -44.47
C HIS A 405 -0.83 -13.59 -45.49
N VAL A 406 -0.23 -12.58 -46.12
CA VAL A 406 0.87 -12.73 -47.08
C VAL A 406 2.12 -12.08 -46.50
N VAL A 407 3.23 -12.82 -46.51
CA VAL A 407 4.54 -12.36 -46.05
C VAL A 407 5.53 -12.39 -47.20
N HIS A 408 6.14 -11.25 -47.51
CA HIS A 408 7.17 -11.15 -48.53
C HIS A 408 8.57 -11.27 -47.89
N LYS A 409 9.36 -12.26 -48.32
CA LYS A 409 10.78 -12.41 -47.95
C LYS A 409 11.62 -12.85 -49.13
N ALA A 410 12.86 -12.34 -49.18
CA ALA A 410 13.85 -12.78 -50.16
C ALA A 410 14.31 -14.22 -49.84
N VAL A 411 14.36 -15.03 -50.90
CA VAL A 411 14.84 -16.43 -51.00
C VAL A 411 13.76 -17.51 -50.73
N PHE A 412 13.09 -17.95 -51.80
CA PHE A 412 13.01 -19.34 -52.33
C PHE A 412 11.95 -19.38 -53.46
N LYS A 413 12.12 -20.28 -54.45
CA LYS A 413 11.18 -20.50 -55.57
C LYS A 413 9.76 -20.80 -55.07
N GLU A 414 8.76 -20.40 -55.86
CA GLU A 414 7.32 -20.65 -55.64
C GLU A 414 7.07 -22.01 -54.96
N VAL A 415 6.36 -21.98 -53.84
CA VAL A 415 5.79 -23.17 -53.24
C VAL A 415 4.28 -23.01 -53.20
N GLU A 416 3.59 -24.00 -53.76
CA GLU A 416 2.14 -24.16 -53.85
C GLU A 416 1.39 -23.78 -52.56
N GLY A 417 0.16 -23.28 -52.69
CA GLY A 417 -0.79 -23.15 -51.59
C GLY A 417 -1.29 -24.52 -51.10
N GLY A 418 -1.51 -24.66 -49.80
CA GLY A 418 -1.94 -25.93 -49.20
C GLY A 418 -2.12 -25.87 -47.69
N ASP A 419 -2.46 -27.01 -47.07
CA ASP A 419 -2.60 -27.12 -45.61
C ASP A 419 -1.26 -26.91 -44.89
N VAL A 420 -1.30 -26.13 -43.80
CA VAL A 420 -0.12 -25.75 -43.01
C VAL A 420 0.65 -26.98 -42.48
N THR A 421 -0.05 -28.07 -42.20
CA THR A 421 0.53 -29.31 -41.67
C THR A 421 1.31 -30.06 -42.75
N GLU A 422 0.82 -30.09 -43.98
CA GLU A 422 1.54 -30.70 -45.12
C GLU A 422 2.75 -29.87 -45.55
N LEU A 423 2.59 -28.55 -45.59
CA LEU A 423 3.69 -27.64 -45.94
C LEU A 423 4.83 -27.68 -44.91
N TYR A 424 4.51 -27.88 -43.62
CA TYR A 424 5.51 -28.04 -42.55
C TYR A 424 6.44 -29.24 -42.78
N TRP A 425 5.89 -30.40 -43.12
CA TRP A 425 6.70 -31.60 -43.37
C TRP A 425 7.56 -31.47 -44.63
N LYS A 426 7.07 -30.73 -45.64
CA LYS A 426 7.79 -30.48 -46.90
C LYS A 426 8.91 -29.44 -46.77
N HIS A 427 8.72 -28.37 -45.98
CA HIS A 427 9.65 -27.22 -45.91
C HIS A 427 9.86 -26.69 -44.47
N PRO A 428 10.51 -27.46 -43.58
CA PRO A 428 10.57 -27.16 -42.14
C PRO A 428 11.37 -25.91 -41.76
N GLN A 429 12.31 -25.46 -42.59
CA GLN A 429 13.16 -24.28 -42.28
C GLN A 429 12.46 -22.95 -42.56
N SER A 430 11.55 -22.91 -43.55
CA SER A 430 10.85 -21.69 -43.98
C SER A 430 9.53 -21.45 -43.22
N LEU A 431 8.92 -22.50 -42.66
CA LEU A 431 7.63 -22.42 -41.95
C LEU A 431 7.73 -21.97 -40.49
N ASN A 432 8.91 -21.81 -39.90
CA ASN A 432 9.05 -21.42 -38.49
C ASN A 432 8.37 -20.06 -38.18
N MET A 433 8.34 -19.15 -39.15
CA MET A 433 7.58 -17.90 -39.01
C MET A 433 6.08 -18.10 -39.19
N SER A 434 5.67 -18.90 -40.18
CA SER A 434 4.27 -19.18 -40.51
C SER A 434 3.55 -19.97 -39.41
N MET A 435 4.27 -20.85 -38.72
CA MET A 435 3.77 -21.68 -37.61
C MET A 435 3.52 -20.88 -36.33
N THR A 436 4.17 -19.71 -36.18
CA THR A 436 3.91 -18.80 -35.04
C THR A 436 2.49 -18.22 -35.11
N TYR A 437 1.87 -18.19 -36.29
CA TYR A 437 0.52 -17.67 -36.53
C TYR A 437 -0.61 -18.72 -36.40
N LYS A 438 -0.32 -19.97 -35.99
CA LYS A 438 -1.35 -21.02 -35.86
C LYS A 438 -2.08 -21.05 -34.49
N LEU A 439 -2.08 -19.99 -33.69
CA LEU A 439 -2.82 -20.02 -32.41
C LEU A 439 -3.52 -18.71 -32.04
N ALA A 440 -4.76 -18.54 -32.51
CA ALA A 440 -5.93 -18.13 -31.71
C ALA A 440 -7.24 -18.25 -32.53
N GLY A 441 -7.96 -19.37 -32.40
CA GLY A 441 -9.40 -19.45 -32.69
C GLY A 441 -9.89 -19.54 -34.15
N ALA A 442 -9.02 -19.48 -35.17
CA ALA A 442 -9.45 -19.65 -36.57
C ALA A 442 -9.74 -21.12 -36.91
N ARG A 443 -10.90 -21.41 -37.54
CA ARG A 443 -11.28 -22.77 -37.99
C ARG A 443 -10.44 -23.29 -39.17
N SER A 444 -9.85 -22.40 -39.97
CA SER A 444 -8.97 -22.71 -41.11
C SER A 444 -8.14 -21.48 -41.47
N VAL A 445 -6.85 -21.64 -41.77
CA VAL A 445 -5.94 -20.56 -42.18
C VAL A 445 -5.32 -20.93 -43.52
N GLU A 446 -5.45 -20.06 -44.51
CA GLU A 446 -4.85 -20.22 -45.84
C GLU A 446 -3.66 -19.26 -45.94
N VAL A 447 -2.48 -19.80 -46.22
CA VAL A 447 -1.22 -19.04 -46.26
C VAL A 447 -0.68 -19.06 -47.69
N GLU A 448 -0.51 -17.88 -48.27
CA GLU A 448 0.14 -17.72 -49.58
C GLU A 448 1.47 -16.98 -49.39
N ILE A 449 2.57 -17.60 -49.83
CA ILE A 449 3.91 -17.04 -49.73
C ILE A 449 4.34 -16.59 -51.12
N ARG A 450 4.45 -15.27 -51.34
CA ARG A 450 4.92 -14.70 -52.61
C ARG A 450 6.30 -14.08 -52.44
N GLY A 451 7.30 -14.66 -53.09
CA GLY A 451 8.69 -14.21 -53.01
C GLY A 451 9.10 -13.40 -54.23
N ASP A 452 9.00 -12.07 -54.15
CA ASP A 452 9.84 -11.16 -54.94
C ASP A 452 9.82 -9.76 -54.31
N ALA A 453 10.78 -9.47 -53.43
CA ALA A 453 10.99 -8.14 -52.87
C ALA A 453 12.49 -7.88 -52.68
N PRO A 454 12.97 -6.64 -52.92
CA PRO A 454 14.39 -6.30 -52.80
C PRO A 454 14.90 -6.45 -51.34
N PRO A 455 16.21 -6.61 -51.12
CA PRO A 455 16.78 -6.79 -49.79
C PRO A 455 16.43 -5.62 -48.85
N GLY A 456 16.04 -5.94 -47.61
CA GLY A 456 15.91 -4.95 -46.54
C GLY A 456 14.49 -4.50 -46.20
N ARG A 457 13.44 -4.91 -46.92
CA ARG A 457 12.05 -4.47 -46.67
C ARG A 457 11.12 -5.68 -46.47
N ILE A 458 10.53 -5.82 -45.28
CA ILE A 458 9.55 -6.86 -44.94
C ILE A 458 8.16 -6.23 -45.02
N ILE A 459 7.32 -6.72 -45.92
CA ILE A 459 5.94 -6.27 -46.07
C ILE A 459 5.01 -7.39 -45.62
N HIS A 460 4.16 -7.09 -44.64
CA HIS A 460 3.05 -7.92 -44.19
C HIS A 460 1.76 -7.33 -44.76
N GLU A 461 1.03 -8.10 -45.54
CA GLU A 461 -0.31 -7.71 -46.00
C GLU A 461 -1.33 -8.64 -45.35
N VAL A 462 -2.18 -8.09 -44.50
CA VAL A 462 -3.16 -8.79 -43.68
C VAL A 462 -4.55 -8.34 -44.12
N GLU A 463 -5.35 -9.29 -44.59
CA GLU A 463 -6.74 -9.06 -44.98
C GLU A 463 -7.64 -9.79 -43.99
N ILE A 464 -8.57 -9.03 -43.38
CA ILE A 464 -9.46 -9.50 -42.33
C ILE A 464 -10.89 -9.39 -42.85
N VAL A 465 -11.59 -10.52 -42.90
CA VAL A 465 -12.99 -10.59 -43.30
C VAL A 465 -13.81 -11.03 -42.09
N HIS A 466 -14.71 -10.16 -41.62
CA HIS A 466 -15.60 -10.41 -40.51
C HIS A 466 -17.06 -10.11 -40.88
N ASN A 467 -17.99 -10.59 -40.07
CA ASN A 467 -19.44 -10.38 -40.21
C ASN A 467 -19.85 -8.89 -40.09
N TRP A 468 -18.94 -8.01 -39.66
CA TRP A 468 -19.15 -6.57 -39.50
C TRP A 468 -18.36 -5.72 -40.51
N GLY A 469 -17.61 -6.33 -41.42
CA GLY A 469 -16.88 -5.60 -42.46
C GLY A 469 -15.59 -6.26 -42.92
N HIS A 470 -14.91 -5.55 -43.82
CA HIS A 470 -13.66 -5.96 -44.44
C HIS A 470 -12.55 -4.96 -44.10
N ALA A 471 -11.40 -5.45 -43.65
CA ALA A 471 -10.25 -4.62 -43.31
C ALA A 471 -8.97 -5.14 -43.97
N TYR A 472 -8.15 -4.23 -44.48
CA TYR A 472 -6.86 -4.54 -45.09
C TYR A 472 -5.76 -3.73 -44.40
N LEU A 473 -4.71 -4.42 -43.95
CA LEU A 473 -3.58 -3.85 -43.23
C LEU A 473 -2.28 -4.23 -43.94
N ARG A 474 -1.55 -3.23 -44.44
CA ARG A 474 -0.21 -3.40 -44.97
C ARG A 474 0.80 -2.80 -43.99
N VAL A 475 1.67 -3.65 -43.43
CA VAL A 475 2.76 -3.25 -42.53
C VAL A 475 4.08 -3.49 -43.23
N GLU A 476 4.80 -2.42 -43.49
CA GLU A 476 6.12 -2.46 -44.14
C GLU A 476 7.20 -2.08 -43.12
N ASN A 477 8.25 -2.90 -43.03
CA ASN A 477 9.35 -2.71 -42.09
C ASN A 477 10.69 -2.81 -42.83
N GLU A 478 11.53 -1.79 -42.72
CA GLU A 478 12.88 -1.81 -43.24
C GLU A 478 13.86 -2.31 -42.16
N ALA A 479 14.50 -3.44 -42.43
CA ALA A 479 15.46 -4.06 -41.52
C ALA A 479 16.82 -3.34 -41.59
N GLU A 480 16.89 -2.15 -41.00
CA GLU A 480 18.16 -1.51 -40.63
C GLU A 480 18.39 -1.62 -39.12
N GLY A 481 19.61 -1.33 -38.65
CA GLY A 481 20.07 -1.50 -37.26
C GLY A 481 19.20 -0.85 -36.16
N ALA A 482 18.23 -0.01 -36.53
CA ALA A 482 17.19 0.56 -35.68
C ALA A 482 16.15 -0.45 -35.16
N THR A 483 16.05 -1.65 -35.76
CA THR A 483 15.13 -2.73 -35.34
C THR A 483 15.34 -3.19 -33.89
N SER A 484 16.58 -3.13 -33.39
CA SER A 484 16.89 -3.50 -31.99
C SER A 484 16.39 -2.46 -30.99
N PHE A 485 16.33 -1.18 -31.37
CA PHE A 485 15.87 -0.10 -30.49
C PHE A 485 14.35 -0.10 -30.34
N THR A 486 13.59 -0.29 -31.44
CA THR A 486 12.12 -0.41 -31.38
C THR A 486 11.69 -1.65 -30.59
N ALA A 487 12.41 -2.78 -30.74
CA ALA A 487 12.19 -3.97 -29.93
C ALA A 487 12.51 -3.73 -28.44
N ALA A 488 13.60 -3.01 -28.14
CA ALA A 488 13.94 -2.60 -26.78
C ALA A 488 12.85 -1.73 -26.17
N LEU A 489 12.29 -0.77 -26.92
CA LEU A 489 11.21 0.11 -26.45
C LEU A 489 9.92 -0.67 -26.13
N SER A 490 9.55 -1.63 -26.99
CA SER A 490 8.37 -2.50 -26.75
C SER A 490 8.56 -3.41 -25.52
N LEU A 491 9.76 -3.99 -25.39
CA LEU A 491 10.16 -4.80 -24.24
C LEU A 491 10.19 -4.01 -22.94
N TYR A 492 10.71 -2.79 -23.03
CA TYR A 492 10.75 -1.87 -21.92
C TYR A 492 9.35 -1.45 -21.46
N ASN A 493 8.44 -1.15 -22.40
CA ASN A 493 7.06 -0.80 -22.07
C ASN A 493 6.31 -1.99 -21.45
N THR A 494 6.56 -3.21 -21.93
CA THR A 494 6.01 -4.45 -21.34
C THR A 494 6.51 -4.64 -19.90
N LEU A 495 7.80 -4.43 -19.68
CA LEU A 495 8.41 -4.48 -18.35
C LEU A 495 7.80 -3.45 -17.40
N LYS A 496 7.56 -2.21 -17.85
CA LYS A 496 6.87 -1.18 -17.06
C LYS A 496 5.44 -1.58 -16.72
N ASN A 497 4.70 -2.12 -17.69
CA ASN A 497 3.34 -2.61 -17.45
C ASN A 497 3.32 -3.78 -16.46
N ALA A 498 4.28 -4.71 -16.54
CA ALA A 498 4.47 -5.77 -15.57
C ALA A 498 4.74 -5.21 -14.17
N ALA A 499 5.64 -4.22 -14.05
CA ALA A 499 5.96 -3.58 -12.79
C ALA A 499 4.72 -2.90 -12.14
N ARG A 500 3.90 -2.21 -12.94
CA ARG A 500 2.65 -1.58 -12.48
C ARG A 500 1.59 -2.60 -12.06
N PHE A 501 1.46 -3.69 -12.82
CA PHE A 501 0.56 -4.80 -12.50
C PHE A 501 0.89 -5.41 -11.13
N LEU A 502 2.17 -5.70 -10.89
CA LEU A 502 2.63 -6.28 -9.63
C LEU A 502 2.49 -5.32 -8.43
N LYS A 503 2.46 -4.01 -8.68
CA LYS A 503 2.20 -2.96 -7.67
C LYS A 503 0.71 -2.74 -7.37
N GLY A 504 -0.20 -3.53 -7.94
CA GLY A 504 -1.64 -3.45 -7.63
C GLY A 504 -2.42 -2.39 -8.42
N GLY A 505 -1.87 -1.84 -9.50
CA GLY A 505 -2.56 -0.85 -10.34
C GLY A 505 -3.73 -1.44 -11.15
N ARG A 506 -4.74 -0.61 -11.50
CA ARG A 506 -5.83 -0.98 -12.42
C ARG A 506 -5.42 -0.72 -13.89
N ILE A 507 -5.29 -1.82 -14.64
CA ILE A 507 -5.35 -2.03 -16.11
C ILE A 507 -4.60 -1.04 -17.02
N PHE A 508 -3.65 -1.54 -17.84
CA PHE A 508 -3.28 -0.97 -19.16
C PHE A 508 -2.74 -2.02 -20.15
N VAL A 509 -2.89 -1.74 -21.44
CA VAL A 509 -2.82 -2.65 -22.60
C VAL A 509 -1.43 -3.27 -22.84
N GLY A 510 -1.37 -4.60 -22.76
CA GLY A 510 -0.26 -5.47 -23.15
C GLY A 510 -0.76 -6.91 -23.27
N THR A 511 -0.10 -7.76 -24.05
CA THR A 511 -0.49 -9.17 -24.21
C THR A 511 0.09 -9.99 -23.05
N PHE A 512 -0.78 -10.56 -22.21
CA PHE A 512 -0.39 -11.44 -21.12
C PHE A 512 -0.97 -12.83 -21.38
N ALA A 513 -0.12 -13.87 -21.36
CA ALA A 513 -0.57 -15.25 -21.38
C ALA A 513 -0.48 -15.79 -19.95
N VAL A 514 -1.62 -16.07 -19.32
CA VAL A 514 -1.66 -16.85 -18.09
C VAL A 514 -1.69 -18.32 -18.49
N LEU A 515 -0.57 -19.00 -18.31
CA LEU A 515 -0.46 -20.45 -18.54
C LEU A 515 -0.91 -21.17 -17.26
N SER A 516 -1.96 -21.99 -17.38
CA SER A 516 -2.41 -22.94 -16.36
C SER A 516 -1.73 -24.28 -16.52
#